data_AF-A0A5J4WQZ5-F1
#
_entry.id   AF-A0A5J4WQZ5-F1
#
_cell.length_a   1.000
_cell.length_b   1.000
_cell.length_c   1.000
_cell.angle_alpha   90.00
_cell.angle_beta   90.00
_cell.angle_gamma   90.00
#
_symmetry.space_group_name_H-M   'P 1'
#
loop_
_entity.id
_entity.type
_entity.pdbx_description
1 polymer ?
#
loop_
_entity_poly.entity_id
_entity_poly.type
_entity_poly.pdbx_seq_one_letter_code
_entity_poly.pdbx_strand_id
1 'polypeptide(L)'
;MQKDGDEDEEEEVDDEDDDIVNDDVQVIDDDENSNINNDNKQTSSSQSQSSQDAINATAAELGRRVLLHNSRLAAEYAAAAVNAAVIASREAQIREHVDQLKEHQELLIAILLERTTVASALTRTYVMHCWRELYIQKCIPVRLFGVVTSVAVDRIADKGSIPRRAAAHLLVTLIERNPFGANLSFPEIYRKLRQIIKAMKER
;
A
#
# COMPACT_ATOMS: atom_id res chain seq x y z
N MET A 1 -34.34 -25.65 35.22
CA MET A 1 -35.02 -24.50 35.84
C MET A 1 -34.26 -23.26 35.42
N GLN A 2 -34.98 -22.34 34.76
CA GLN A 2 -34.68 -20.92 34.50
C GLN A 2 -33.50 -20.59 33.55
N LYS A 3 -33.71 -20.02 32.34
CA LYS A 3 -34.23 -18.67 31.95
C LYS A 3 -33.18 -17.57 32.25
N ASP A 4 -32.81 -16.60 31.42
CA ASP A 4 -33.27 -15.97 30.15
C ASP A 4 -31.99 -15.39 29.45
N GLY A 5 -31.96 -15.08 28.14
CA GLY A 5 -32.37 -13.78 27.56
C GLY A 5 -31.15 -12.86 27.42
N ASP A 6 -30.69 -12.53 26.20
CA ASP A 6 -30.84 -11.20 25.54
C ASP A 6 -29.41 -10.64 25.38
N GLU A 7 -28.95 -9.92 24.34
CA GLU A 7 -29.58 -9.17 23.25
C GLU A 7 -28.51 -8.97 22.16
N ASP A 8 -28.97 -8.89 20.92
CA ASP A 8 -28.21 -8.52 19.72
C ASP A 8 -27.89 -7.01 19.73
N GLU A 9 -26.65 -6.63 19.39
CA GLU A 9 -26.32 -5.26 18.97
C GLU A 9 -25.69 -5.33 17.58
N GLU A 10 -26.56 -5.20 16.56
CA GLU A 10 -26.19 -4.84 15.20
C GLU A 10 -25.85 -3.34 15.18
N GLU A 11 -24.60 -2.98 14.90
CA GLU A 11 -24.24 -1.60 14.55
C GLU A 11 -24.66 -1.33 13.10
N GLU A 12 -25.81 -0.68 12.94
CA GLU A 12 -26.20 0.05 11.73
C GLU A 12 -25.18 1.16 11.44
N VAL A 13 -24.65 1.21 10.22
CA VAL A 13 -23.89 2.34 9.71
C VAL A 13 -24.76 3.05 8.69
N ASP A 14 -25.12 4.28 9.03
CA ASP A 14 -26.00 5.17 8.29
C ASP A 14 -25.57 5.40 6.84
N ASP A 15 -26.55 5.23 5.94
CA ASP A 15 -26.53 5.65 4.55
C ASP A 15 -26.71 7.18 4.47
N GLU A 16 -25.70 7.90 3.99
CA GLU A 16 -25.87 9.28 3.50
C GLU A 16 -26.14 9.24 1.98
N ASP A 17 -27.43 9.21 1.62
CA ASP A 17 -27.93 9.52 0.28
C ASP A 17 -27.94 11.04 0.07
N ASP A 18 -27.12 11.53 -0.87
CA ASP A 18 -27.17 12.90 -1.37
C ASP A 18 -28.36 13.05 -2.36
N ASP A 19 -29.31 13.88 -1.96
CA ASP A 19 -30.47 14.35 -2.73
C ASP A 19 -30.06 15.01 -4.06
N ILE A 20 -30.25 14.30 -5.18
CA ILE A 20 -30.42 14.94 -6.49
C ILE A 20 -31.92 15.17 -6.70
N VAL A 21 -32.35 16.40 -6.42
CA VAL A 21 -33.69 16.89 -6.72
C VAL A 21 -33.88 16.94 -8.25
N ASN A 22 -34.86 16.17 -8.73
CA ASN A 22 -35.43 16.25 -10.07
C ASN A 22 -35.98 17.65 -10.35
N ASP A 23 -35.88 18.11 -11.60
CA ASP A 23 -36.91 19.00 -12.12
C ASP A 23 -37.35 18.53 -13.51
N ASP A 24 -38.67 18.36 -13.59
CA ASP A 24 -39.42 17.80 -14.70
C ASP A 24 -39.33 18.70 -15.93
N VAL A 25 -38.90 18.12 -17.05
CA VAL A 25 -39.12 18.70 -18.38
C VAL A 25 -40.57 18.44 -18.76
N GLN A 26 -41.45 19.42 -18.51
CA GLN A 26 -42.77 19.45 -19.13
C GLN A 26 -42.64 19.89 -20.59
N VAL A 27 -43.05 18.98 -21.46
CA VAL A 27 -43.42 19.25 -22.86
C VAL A 27 -44.66 20.15 -22.86
N ILE A 28 -44.60 21.28 -23.56
CA ILE A 28 -45.78 22.04 -23.97
C ILE A 28 -45.66 22.31 -25.46
N ASP A 29 -46.65 21.81 -26.19
CA ASP A 29 -46.89 21.95 -27.62
C ASP A 29 -47.35 23.36 -28.02
N ASP A 30 -47.27 23.55 -29.32
CA ASP A 30 -47.55 24.69 -30.19
C ASP A 30 -48.85 25.51 -29.95
N ASP A 31 -48.75 26.72 -30.50
CA ASP A 31 -49.81 27.58 -31.07
C ASP A 31 -50.80 28.29 -30.13
N GLU A 32 -50.62 29.62 -30.02
CA GLU A 32 -51.72 30.53 -30.35
C GLU A 32 -51.21 31.92 -30.78
N ASN A 33 -51.64 32.28 -31.99
CA ASN A 33 -51.43 33.56 -32.64
C ASN A 33 -52.48 34.57 -32.14
N SER A 34 -52.06 35.71 -31.59
CA SER A 34 -52.91 36.90 -31.57
C SER A 34 -52.13 38.17 -31.92
N ASN A 35 -52.46 38.64 -33.11
CA ASN A 35 -52.13 39.91 -33.72
C ASN A 35 -52.56 41.12 -32.85
N ILE A 36 -51.62 41.97 -32.44
CA ILE A 36 -51.90 43.36 -32.02
C ILE A 36 -50.93 44.32 -32.70
N ASN A 37 -51.56 45.20 -33.49
CA ASN A 37 -51.13 46.41 -34.21
C ASN A 37 -49.75 47.05 -33.95
N ASN A 38 -49.17 47.42 -35.10
CA ASN A 38 -48.29 48.56 -35.37
C ASN A 38 -48.61 49.81 -34.53
N ASP A 39 -47.56 50.39 -33.93
CA ASP A 39 -47.14 51.79 -34.14
C ASP A 39 -45.94 52.12 -33.25
N ASN A 40 -44.73 51.68 -33.66
CA ASN A 40 -43.48 52.30 -33.17
C ASN A 40 -42.28 51.93 -34.05
N LYS A 41 -42.29 52.33 -35.32
CA LYS A 41 -41.32 51.89 -36.33
C LYS A 41 -40.50 53.05 -36.87
N GLN A 42 -39.70 53.71 -36.01
CA GLN A 42 -38.56 54.51 -36.48
C GLN A 42 -37.52 54.88 -35.40
N THR A 43 -37.75 54.57 -34.13
CA THR A 43 -36.74 54.75 -33.04
C THR A 43 -36.23 53.44 -32.42
N SER A 44 -36.86 52.31 -32.75
CA SER A 44 -36.66 51.00 -32.11
C SER A 44 -35.65 50.09 -32.82
N SER A 45 -35.31 50.32 -34.09
CA SER A 45 -34.39 49.45 -34.85
C SER A 45 -32.93 49.57 -34.42
N SER A 46 -32.47 50.77 -34.05
CA SER A 46 -31.09 50.99 -33.60
C SER A 46 -30.87 50.54 -32.15
N GLN A 47 -31.92 50.58 -31.32
CA GLN A 47 -31.88 50.14 -29.92
C GLN A 47 -31.93 48.61 -29.79
N SER A 48 -32.69 47.93 -30.67
CA SER A 48 -32.74 46.47 -30.75
C SER A 48 -31.48 45.89 -31.39
N GLN A 49 -30.90 46.53 -32.41
CA GLN A 49 -29.58 46.14 -32.95
C GLN A 49 -28.45 46.28 -31.93
N SER A 50 -28.39 47.40 -31.19
CA SER A 50 -27.43 47.57 -30.09
C SER A 50 -27.59 46.53 -28.97
N SER A 51 -28.82 46.08 -28.71
CA SER A 51 -29.10 45.05 -27.70
C SER A 51 -28.70 43.66 -28.19
N GLN A 52 -28.98 43.35 -29.46
CA GLN A 52 -28.55 42.11 -30.10
C GLN A 52 -27.01 42.03 -30.18
N ASP A 53 -26.35 43.13 -30.50
CA ASP A 53 -24.89 43.23 -30.55
C ASP A 53 -24.26 43.07 -29.15
N ALA A 54 -24.91 43.59 -28.10
CA ALA A 54 -24.48 43.37 -26.72
C ALA A 54 -24.65 41.91 -26.28
N ILE A 55 -25.75 41.24 -26.67
CA ILE A 55 -25.99 39.82 -26.42
C ILE A 55 -24.95 38.97 -27.17
N ASN A 56 -24.68 39.28 -28.44
CA ASN A 56 -23.67 38.59 -29.25
C ASN A 56 -22.25 38.79 -28.68
N ALA A 57 -21.93 39.99 -28.19
CA ALA A 57 -20.66 40.27 -27.51
C ALA A 57 -20.52 39.49 -26.19
N THR A 58 -21.62 39.37 -25.43
CA THR A 58 -21.65 38.60 -24.17
C THR A 58 -21.52 37.09 -24.43
N ALA A 59 -22.18 36.57 -25.48
CA ALA A 59 -22.06 35.19 -25.92
C ALA A 59 -20.62 34.88 -26.40
N ALA A 60 -19.99 35.80 -27.12
CA ALA A 60 -18.59 35.67 -27.53
C ALA A 60 -17.62 35.65 -26.33
N GLU A 61 -17.89 36.45 -25.30
CA GLU A 61 -17.10 36.47 -24.07
C GLU A 61 -17.25 35.17 -23.26
N LEU A 62 -18.49 34.65 -23.15
CA LEU A 62 -18.74 33.36 -22.51
C LEU A 62 -18.02 32.22 -23.25
N GLY A 63 -18.07 32.22 -24.59
CA GLY A 63 -17.36 31.26 -25.43
C GLY A 63 -15.83 31.31 -25.24
N ARG A 64 -15.25 32.53 -25.16
CA ARG A 64 -13.82 32.70 -24.81
C ARG A 64 -13.48 32.10 -23.46
N ARG A 65 -14.31 32.33 -22.44
CA ARG A 65 -14.13 31.78 -21.09
C ARG A 65 -14.16 30.25 -21.06
N VAL A 66 -15.11 29.64 -21.78
CA VAL A 66 -15.21 28.17 -21.87
C VAL A 66 -14.00 27.58 -22.57
N LEU A 67 -13.53 28.19 -23.67
CA LEU A 67 -12.32 27.74 -24.37
C LEU A 67 -11.07 27.84 -23.48
N LEU A 68 -10.93 28.93 -22.71
CA LEU A 68 -9.83 29.10 -21.75
C LEU A 68 -9.90 28.11 -20.59
N HIS A 69 -11.10 27.80 -20.11
CA HIS A 69 -11.30 26.79 -19.07
C HIS A 69 -10.93 25.39 -19.58
N ASN A 70 -11.40 25.02 -20.77
CA ASN A 70 -11.10 23.73 -21.40
C ASN A 70 -9.60 23.57 -21.69
N SER A 71 -8.92 24.62 -22.16
CA SER A 71 -7.48 24.56 -22.40
C SER A 71 -6.68 24.41 -21.10
N ARG A 72 -7.14 25.05 -20.01
CA ARG A 72 -6.57 24.87 -18.67
C ARG A 72 -6.77 23.45 -18.15
N LEU A 73 -7.98 22.91 -18.23
CA LEU A 73 -8.25 21.51 -17.84
C LEU A 73 -7.40 20.54 -18.65
N ALA A 74 -7.28 20.74 -19.96
CA ALA A 74 -6.42 19.90 -20.81
C ALA A 74 -4.94 19.94 -20.37
N ALA A 75 -4.44 21.11 -19.96
CA ALA A 75 -3.10 21.24 -19.41
C ALA A 75 -2.92 20.53 -18.06
N GLU A 76 -3.92 20.63 -17.18
CA GLU A 76 -3.93 19.94 -15.88
C GLU A 76 -3.95 18.41 -16.05
N TYR A 77 -4.77 17.87 -16.97
CA TYR A 77 -4.78 16.44 -17.30
C TYR A 77 -3.45 15.98 -17.91
N ALA A 78 -2.86 16.76 -18.82
CA ALA A 78 -1.56 16.44 -19.40
C ALA A 78 -0.45 16.41 -18.33
N ALA A 79 -0.44 17.38 -17.41
CA ALA A 79 0.49 17.40 -16.29
C ALA A 79 0.29 16.19 -15.35
N ALA A 80 -0.94 15.84 -15.05
CA ALA A 80 -1.26 14.66 -14.24
C ALA A 80 -0.78 13.36 -14.91
N ALA A 81 -0.98 13.21 -16.23
CA ALA A 81 -0.51 12.06 -16.99
C ALA A 81 1.02 11.94 -16.99
N VAL A 82 1.73 13.07 -17.18
CA VAL A 82 3.20 13.10 -17.10
C VAL A 82 3.69 12.74 -15.70
N ASN A 83 3.08 13.31 -14.65
CA ASN A 83 3.44 13.01 -13.27
C ASN A 83 3.23 11.52 -12.95
N ALA A 84 2.10 10.94 -13.36
CA ALA A 84 1.82 9.52 -13.18
C ALA A 84 2.85 8.64 -13.90
N ALA A 85 3.23 8.99 -15.14
CA ALA A 85 4.26 8.26 -15.89
C ALA A 85 5.64 8.33 -15.22
N VAL A 86 6.04 9.50 -14.71
CA VAL A 86 7.31 9.68 -14.00
C VAL A 86 7.32 8.89 -12.70
N ILE A 87 6.23 8.91 -11.93
CA ILE A 87 6.09 8.12 -10.70
C ILE A 87 6.21 6.62 -11.03
N ALA A 88 5.45 6.13 -12.01
CA ALA A 88 5.48 4.72 -12.40
C ALA A 88 6.88 4.26 -12.84
N SER A 89 7.57 5.10 -13.62
CA SER A 89 8.96 4.85 -14.04
C SER A 89 9.92 4.82 -12.85
N ARG A 90 9.80 5.78 -11.93
CA ARG A 90 10.65 5.84 -10.74
C ARG A 90 10.43 4.65 -9.82
N GLU A 91 9.18 4.24 -9.63
CA GLU A 91 8.86 3.05 -8.85
C GLU A 91 9.42 1.79 -9.49
N ALA A 92 9.37 1.65 -10.82
CA ALA A 92 9.95 0.52 -11.52
C ALA A 92 11.46 0.42 -11.28
N GLN A 93 12.16 1.56 -11.36
CA GLN A 93 13.59 1.63 -11.06
C GLN A 93 13.90 1.28 -9.60
N ILE A 94 13.07 1.74 -8.65
CA ILE A 94 13.23 1.40 -7.23
C ILE A 94 13.02 -0.10 -7.03
N ARG A 95 11.99 -0.69 -7.64
CA ARG A 95 11.72 -2.15 -7.57
C ARG A 95 12.92 -2.95 -8.06
N GLU A 96 13.47 -2.59 -9.22
CA GLU A 96 14.66 -3.25 -9.78
C GLU A 96 15.86 -3.16 -8.83
N HIS A 97 16.17 -1.96 -8.31
CA HIS A 97 17.25 -1.79 -7.33
C HIS A 97 17.04 -2.61 -6.07
N VAL A 98 15.80 -2.70 -5.57
CA VAL A 98 15.46 -3.52 -4.40
C VAL A 98 15.68 -5.00 -4.67
N ASP A 99 15.34 -5.48 -5.86
CA ASP A 99 15.54 -6.89 -6.23
C ASP A 99 17.02 -7.23 -6.38
N GLN A 100 17.83 -6.36 -7.00
CA GLN A 100 19.29 -6.51 -7.03
C GLN A 100 19.89 -6.60 -5.62
N LEU A 101 19.43 -5.75 -4.69
CA LEU A 101 19.91 -5.80 -3.31
C LEU A 101 19.54 -7.10 -2.60
N LYS A 102 18.36 -7.67 -2.86
CA LYS A 102 17.95 -8.98 -2.32
C LYS A 102 18.85 -10.09 -2.86
N GLU A 103 19.11 -10.11 -4.17
CA GLU A 103 20.01 -11.11 -4.78
C GLU A 103 21.42 -11.04 -4.18
N HIS A 104 21.95 -9.83 -4.01
CA HIS A 104 23.25 -9.62 -3.38
C HIS A 104 23.25 -10.06 -1.91
N GLN A 105 22.18 -9.77 -1.17
CA GLN A 105 22.03 -10.21 0.22
C GLN A 105 22.03 -11.75 0.31
N GLU A 106 21.30 -12.42 -0.56
CA GLU A 106 21.22 -13.89 -0.60
C GLU A 106 22.55 -14.53 -0.93
N LEU A 107 23.29 -13.95 -1.89
CA LEU A 107 24.64 -14.39 -2.22
C LEU A 107 25.59 -14.27 -1.02
N LEU A 108 25.59 -13.12 -0.33
CA LEU A 108 26.44 -12.90 0.84
C LEU A 108 26.10 -13.86 1.99
N ILE A 109 24.81 -14.12 2.22
CA ILE A 109 24.33 -15.10 3.19
C ILE A 109 24.83 -16.51 2.83
N ALA A 110 24.75 -16.90 1.56
CA ALA A 110 25.22 -18.20 1.10
C ALA A 110 26.74 -18.36 1.32
N ILE A 111 27.52 -17.33 1.01
CA ILE A 111 28.97 -17.30 1.28
C ILE A 111 29.24 -17.46 2.78
N LEU A 112 28.53 -16.74 3.64
CA LEU A 112 28.69 -16.86 5.09
C LEU A 112 28.39 -18.28 5.56
N LEU A 113 27.32 -18.91 5.07
CA LEU A 113 26.98 -20.30 5.41
C LEU A 113 28.07 -21.27 4.97
N GLU A 114 28.59 -21.17 3.74
CA GLU A 114 29.69 -22.02 3.26
C GLU A 114 30.93 -21.90 4.14
N ARG A 115 31.27 -20.69 4.59
CA ARG A 115 32.44 -20.44 5.44
C ARG A 115 32.28 -21.01 6.85
N THR A 116 31.08 -21.33 7.30
CA THR A 116 30.90 -22.00 8.61
C THR A 116 31.38 -23.45 8.62
N THR A 117 31.46 -24.10 7.46
CA THR A 117 31.76 -25.54 7.33
C THR A 117 33.19 -25.80 6.85
N VAL A 118 33.67 -25.08 5.83
CA VAL A 118 34.95 -25.37 5.17
C VAL A 118 36.15 -24.61 5.78
N ALA A 119 35.89 -23.63 6.65
CA ALA A 119 36.93 -22.70 7.06
C ALA A 119 37.71 -23.07 8.34
N SER A 120 38.85 -22.40 8.53
CA SER A 120 39.70 -22.54 9.73
C SER A 120 38.94 -22.22 11.02
N ALA A 121 39.45 -22.67 12.17
CA ALA A 121 38.84 -22.34 13.48
C ALA A 121 38.70 -20.82 13.69
N LEU A 122 39.68 -20.03 13.25
CA LEU A 122 39.64 -18.58 13.37
C LEU A 122 38.55 -17.98 12.48
N THR A 123 38.48 -18.40 11.21
CA THR A 123 37.45 -17.94 10.28
C THR A 123 36.06 -18.29 10.80
N ARG A 124 35.84 -19.52 11.28
CA ARG A 124 34.55 -19.94 11.85
C ARG A 124 34.16 -19.07 13.05
N THR A 125 35.11 -18.71 13.90
CA THR A 125 34.88 -17.79 15.02
C THR A 125 34.38 -16.42 14.53
N TYR A 126 35.05 -15.82 13.55
CA TYR A 126 34.62 -14.53 12.97
C TYR A 126 33.27 -14.62 12.28
N VAL A 127 32.99 -15.71 11.59
CA VAL A 127 31.68 -15.94 10.95
C VAL A 127 30.58 -16.02 12.00
N MET A 128 30.81 -16.70 13.14
CA MET A 128 29.84 -16.73 14.26
C MET A 128 29.58 -15.34 14.84
N HIS A 129 30.62 -14.51 14.98
CA HIS A 129 30.46 -13.11 15.39
C HIS A 129 29.66 -12.30 14.36
N CYS A 130 29.95 -12.48 13.07
CA CYS A 130 29.22 -11.82 11.99
C CYS A 130 27.72 -12.19 12.03
N TRP A 131 27.40 -13.48 12.16
CA TRP A 131 26.01 -13.94 12.32
C TRP A 131 25.32 -13.27 13.52
N ARG A 132 26.02 -13.15 14.64
CA ARG A 132 25.48 -12.49 15.83
C ARG A 132 25.18 -11.02 15.57
N GLU A 133 26.11 -10.28 14.98
CA GLU A 133 25.91 -8.85 14.70
C GLU A 133 24.79 -8.62 13.68
N LEU A 134 24.76 -9.42 12.60
CA LEU A 134 23.67 -9.38 11.62
C LEU A 134 22.31 -9.64 12.27
N TYR A 135 22.25 -10.56 13.23
CA TYR A 135 21.01 -10.85 13.96
C TYR A 135 20.60 -9.69 14.88
N ILE A 136 21.54 -9.10 15.61
CA ILE A 136 21.31 -7.94 16.48
C ILE A 136 20.77 -6.75 15.69
N GLN A 137 21.29 -6.55 14.48
CA GLN A 137 20.89 -5.49 13.55
C GLN A 137 19.60 -5.82 12.77
N LYS A 138 18.98 -6.98 13.01
CA LYS A 138 17.77 -7.45 12.31
C LYS A 138 17.96 -7.59 10.79
N CYS A 139 19.18 -7.88 10.35
CA CYS A 139 19.51 -8.06 8.93
C CYS A 139 19.28 -9.48 8.41
N ILE A 140 18.93 -10.42 9.29
CA ILE A 140 18.70 -11.82 8.94
C ILE A 140 17.19 -12.08 8.80
N PRO A 141 16.72 -12.52 7.61
CA PRO A 141 15.34 -12.98 7.44
C PRO A 141 14.98 -14.11 8.41
N VAL A 142 13.77 -14.07 8.98
CA VAL A 142 13.27 -15.08 9.94
C VAL A 142 13.36 -16.51 9.38
N ARG A 143 13.18 -16.68 8.07
CA ARG A 143 13.31 -17.99 7.39
C ARG A 143 14.68 -18.66 7.61
N LEU A 144 15.73 -17.88 7.83
CA LEU A 144 17.10 -18.38 8.06
C LEU A 144 17.40 -18.64 9.52
N PHE A 145 16.52 -18.24 10.45
CA PHE A 145 16.73 -18.43 11.89
C PHE A 145 17.04 -19.89 12.23
N GLY A 146 16.25 -20.84 11.69
CA GLY A 146 16.47 -22.27 11.91
C GLY A 146 17.82 -22.76 11.36
N VAL A 147 18.22 -22.29 10.17
CA VAL A 147 19.50 -22.66 9.54
C VAL A 147 20.68 -22.15 10.36
N VAL A 148 20.68 -20.86 10.71
CA VAL A 148 21.75 -20.24 11.52
C VAL A 148 21.84 -20.88 12.89
N THR A 149 20.69 -21.18 13.51
CA THR A 149 20.64 -21.89 14.80
C THR A 149 21.26 -23.28 14.69
N SER A 150 20.90 -24.07 13.68
CA SER A 150 21.47 -25.41 13.45
C SER A 150 22.99 -25.34 13.29
N VAL A 151 23.47 -24.41 12.47
CA VAL A 151 24.90 -24.21 12.24
C VAL A 151 25.63 -23.85 13.55
N ALA A 152 25.04 -22.98 14.37
CA ALA A 152 25.62 -22.63 15.66
C ALA A 152 25.66 -23.83 16.63
N VAL A 153 24.59 -24.64 16.69
CA VAL A 153 24.55 -25.88 17.48
C VAL A 153 25.63 -26.85 17.03
N ASP A 154 25.81 -27.06 15.73
CA ASP A 154 26.83 -27.95 15.18
C ASP A 154 28.26 -27.50 15.52
N ARG A 155 28.48 -26.21 15.79
CA ARG A 155 29.79 -25.66 16.19
C ARG A 155 30.06 -25.75 17.69
N ILE A 156 29.07 -26.06 18.52
CA ILE A 156 29.32 -26.38 19.95
C ILE A 156 30.19 -27.62 20.11
N ALA A 157 30.16 -28.53 19.13
CA ALA A 157 31.00 -29.73 19.10
C ALA A 157 32.41 -29.50 18.54
N ASP A 158 32.80 -28.27 18.18
CA ASP A 158 34.15 -28.01 17.66
C ASP A 158 35.25 -28.34 18.67
N LYS A 159 36.38 -28.85 18.18
CA LYS A 159 37.54 -29.18 19.04
C LYS A 159 38.12 -27.96 19.76
N GLY A 160 38.10 -26.80 19.12
CA GLY A 160 38.67 -25.56 19.66
C GLY A 160 37.76 -24.93 20.73
N SER A 161 38.35 -24.35 21.78
CA SER A 161 37.57 -23.59 22.79
C SER A 161 37.00 -22.27 22.25
N ILE A 162 37.73 -21.61 21.34
CA ILE A 162 37.35 -20.29 20.80
C ILE A 162 36.09 -20.38 19.91
N PRO A 163 36.02 -21.28 18.89
CA PRO A 163 34.82 -21.41 18.07
C PRO A 163 33.59 -21.83 18.88
N ARG A 164 33.76 -22.73 19.87
CA ARG A 164 32.69 -23.14 20.78
C ARG A 164 32.12 -21.98 21.58
N ARG A 165 32.99 -21.12 22.12
CA ARG A 165 32.55 -19.91 22.85
C ARG A 165 31.78 -18.96 21.94
N ALA A 166 32.27 -18.71 20.73
CA ALA A 166 31.58 -17.85 19.78
C ALA A 166 30.22 -18.41 19.35
N ALA A 167 30.13 -19.72 19.11
CA ALA A 167 28.87 -20.42 18.83
C ALA A 167 27.88 -20.33 20.01
N ALA A 168 28.36 -20.51 21.25
CA ALA A 168 27.52 -20.36 22.44
C ALA A 168 26.98 -18.92 22.57
N HIS A 169 27.81 -17.90 22.33
CA HIS A 169 27.36 -16.50 22.35
C HIS A 169 26.30 -16.20 21.28
N LEU A 170 26.46 -16.77 20.09
CA LEU A 170 25.45 -16.68 19.04
C LEU A 170 24.13 -17.33 19.48
N LEU A 171 24.17 -18.55 20.02
CA LEU A 171 22.99 -19.25 20.51
C LEU A 171 22.26 -18.49 21.62
N VAL A 172 22.98 -17.93 22.58
CA VAL A 172 22.41 -17.07 23.63
C VAL A 172 21.66 -15.90 22.98
N THR A 173 22.30 -15.21 22.03
CA THR A 173 21.68 -14.06 21.34
C THR A 173 20.43 -14.47 20.56
N LEU A 174 20.45 -15.64 19.90
CA LEU A 174 19.31 -16.16 19.14
C LEU A 174 18.12 -16.52 20.06
N ILE A 175 18.39 -17.08 21.24
CA ILE A 175 17.37 -17.42 22.23
C ILE A 175 16.78 -16.17 22.88
N GLU A 176 17.62 -15.23 23.32
CA GLU A 176 17.19 -13.98 23.97
C GLU A 176 16.31 -13.11 23.07
N ARG A 177 16.60 -13.11 21.76
CA ARG A 177 15.91 -12.29 20.77
C ARG A 177 15.07 -13.14 19.82
N ASN A 178 14.53 -14.27 20.26
CA ASN A 178 13.81 -15.21 19.42
C ASN A 178 12.55 -14.58 18.75
N PRO A 179 12.36 -14.71 17.42
CA PRO A 179 11.20 -14.16 16.71
C PRO A 179 9.88 -14.90 17.00
N PHE A 180 9.92 -16.12 17.54
CA PHE A 180 8.74 -16.97 17.73
C PHE A 180 8.05 -16.79 19.09
N GLY A 181 8.60 -15.94 19.96
CA GLY A 181 8.03 -15.59 21.26
C GLY A 181 8.97 -15.86 22.43
N ALA A 182 8.62 -15.28 23.58
CA ALA A 182 9.43 -15.34 24.79
C ALA A 182 9.38 -16.70 25.51
N ASN A 183 8.24 -17.40 25.42
CA ASN A 183 8.08 -18.70 26.06
C ASN A 183 8.37 -19.83 25.08
N LEU A 184 9.49 -20.53 25.29
CA LEU A 184 9.94 -21.67 24.49
C LEU A 184 9.67 -23.02 25.15
N SER A 185 8.74 -23.06 26.11
CA SER A 185 8.31 -24.28 26.79
C SER A 185 7.75 -25.29 25.78
N PHE A 186 8.46 -26.40 25.59
CA PHE A 186 8.05 -27.47 24.69
C PHE A 186 6.61 -27.97 24.98
N PRO A 187 6.21 -28.24 26.24
CA PRO A 187 4.83 -28.63 26.55
C PRO A 187 3.76 -27.64 26.04
N GLU A 188 4.01 -26.34 26.19
CA GLU A 188 3.05 -25.31 25.76
C GLU A 188 2.95 -25.22 24.24
N ILE A 189 4.11 -25.19 23.56
CA ILE A 189 4.18 -25.18 22.09
C ILE A 189 3.47 -26.41 21.53
N TYR A 190 3.76 -27.59 22.10
CA TYR A 190 3.17 -28.85 21.65
C TYR A 190 1.67 -28.92 21.90
N ARG A 191 1.18 -28.36 23.03
CA ARG A 191 -0.27 -28.22 23.28
C ARG A 191 -0.93 -27.35 22.21
N LYS A 192 -0.39 -26.17 21.92
CA LYS A 192 -0.93 -25.26 20.88
C LYS A 192 -0.93 -25.93 19.51
N LEU A 193 0.16 -26.60 19.14
CA LEU A 193 0.26 -27.34 17.88
C LEU A 193 -0.85 -28.39 17.74
N ARG A 194 -1.09 -29.20 18.79
CA ARG A 194 -2.16 -30.20 18.77
C ARG A 194 -3.56 -29.60 18.63
N GLN A 195 -3.80 -28.45 19.26
CA GLN A 195 -5.08 -27.73 19.12
C GLN A 195 -5.31 -27.28 17.67
N ILE A 196 -4.28 -26.72 17.03
CA ILE A 196 -4.34 -26.31 15.61
C ILE A 196 -4.58 -27.53 14.72
N ILE A 197 -3.82 -28.62 14.91
CA ILE A 197 -3.99 -29.85 14.12
C ILE A 197 -5.41 -30.41 14.28
N LYS A 198 -5.97 -30.38 15.50
CA LYS A 198 -7.35 -30.81 15.74
C LYS A 198 -8.35 -29.94 14.97
N ALA A 199 -8.25 -28.61 15.10
CA ALA A 199 -9.11 -27.67 14.40
C ALA A 199 -9.00 -27.79 12.87
N MET A 200 -7.82 -28.11 12.34
CA MET A 200 -7.61 -28.34 10.90
C MET A 200 -8.24 -29.64 10.38
N LYS A 201 -8.45 -30.64 11.25
CA LYS A 201 -9.10 -31.91 10.88
C LYS A 201 -10.62 -31.86 10.99
N GLU A 202 -11.13 -30.92 11.76
CA GLU A 202 -12.57 -30.68 11.98
C GLU A 202 -13.16 -29.67 10.97
N ARG A 203 -12.32 -29.09 10.09
CA ARG A 203 -12.70 -28.33 8.90
C ARG A 203 -12.69 -29.23 7.67
#